data_AF-A0A7C2R507-F1
#
_entry.id   AF-A0A7C2R507-F1
#
_cell.length_a   1.000
_cell.length_b   1.000
_cell.length_c   1.000
_cell.angle_alpha   90.00
_cell.angle_beta   90.00
_cell.angle_gamma   90.00
#
_symmetry.space_group_name_H-M   'P 1'
#
loop_
_entity.id
_entity.type
_entity.pdbx_description
1 polymer ?
#
loop_
_entity_poly.entity_id
_entity_poly.type
_entity_poly.pdbx_seq_one_letter_code
_entity_poly.pdbx_strand_id
1 'polypeptide(L)'
;MKKIFNLFDFKQKVDYKTEILAGLTVALALIPEAVAFAMIAGLSPLTGLYAAFVMGLVTSILGGRPGMISGATGAVAVVIVALAVSHGPEYVFATVVLAGIIQV
;
A
#
# COMPACT_ATOMS: atom_id res chain seq x y z
N MET A 1 29.65 7.01 -1.15
CA MET A 1 28.47 7.83 -0.80
C MET A 1 27.24 6.99 -1.15
N LYS A 2 26.44 6.57 -0.15
CA LYS A 2 25.20 5.80 -0.39
C LYS A 2 24.23 6.70 -1.14
N LYS A 3 23.81 6.30 -2.36
CA LYS A 3 22.80 7.02 -3.14
C LYS A 3 21.48 7.01 -2.36
N ILE A 4 21.09 8.15 -1.80
CA ILE A 4 19.84 8.33 -1.04
C ILE A 4 18.61 8.27 -1.96
N PHE A 5 18.77 8.63 -3.24
CA PHE A 5 17.71 8.54 -4.25
C PHE A 5 18.21 7.68 -5.42
N ASN A 6 17.87 6.39 -5.43
CA ASN A 6 18.08 5.50 -6.57
C ASN A 6 16.70 5.13 -7.18
N LEU A 7 15.79 6.11 -7.28
CA LEU A 7 14.41 5.94 -7.79
C LEU A 7 14.36 5.32 -9.19
N PHE A 8 15.43 5.48 -9.98
CA PHE A 8 15.50 4.95 -11.33
C PHE A 8 16.92 4.42 -11.62
N ASP A 9 17.18 3.18 -11.19
CA ASP A 9 18.41 2.48 -11.58
C ASP A 9 18.25 1.84 -12.96
N PHE A 10 18.42 2.66 -14.00
CA PHE A 10 18.35 2.23 -15.40
C PHE A 10 19.45 1.24 -15.82
N LYS A 11 20.37 0.86 -14.91
CA LYS A 11 21.36 -0.20 -15.17
C LYS A 11 20.79 -1.60 -14.93
N GLN A 12 19.65 -1.71 -14.26
CA GLN A 12 19.01 -3.00 -14.01
C GLN A 12 18.50 -3.59 -15.33
N LYS A 13 18.84 -4.86 -15.59
CA LYS A 13 18.18 -5.62 -16.65
C LYS A 13 16.75 -5.93 -16.20
N VAL A 14 15.78 -5.35 -16.87
CA VAL A 14 14.34 -5.55 -16.61
C VAL A 14 13.77 -6.50 -17.65
N ASP A 15 13.14 -7.59 -17.21
CA ASP A 15 12.33 -8.44 -18.07
C ASP A 15 10.87 -7.97 -17.98
N TYR A 16 10.47 -7.17 -18.97
CA TYR A 16 9.13 -6.58 -19.03
C TYR A 16 8.02 -7.63 -19.03
N LYS A 17 8.24 -8.81 -19.61
CA LYS A 17 7.23 -9.87 -19.62
C LYS A 17 6.99 -10.36 -18.19
N THR A 18 8.07 -10.63 -17.46
CA THR A 18 8.00 -11.09 -16.07
C THR A 18 7.41 -10.02 -15.17
N GLU A 19 7.81 -8.75 -15.30
CA GLU A 19 7.28 -7.64 -14.49
C GLU A 19 5.77 -7.42 -14.71
N ILE A 20 5.31 -7.43 -15.97
CA ILE A 20 3.88 -7.25 -16.28
C ILE A 20 3.06 -8.42 -15.72
N LEU A 21 3.52 -9.66 -15.92
CA LEU A 21 2.82 -10.83 -15.40
C LEU A 21 2.79 -10.83 -13.87
N ALA A 22 3.91 -10.52 -13.22
CA ALA A 22 3.98 -10.40 -11.77
C ALA A 22 3.02 -9.31 -11.24
N GLY A 23 3.01 -8.12 -11.87
CA GLY A 23 2.10 -7.04 -11.51
C GLY A 23 0.62 -7.44 -11.63
N LEU A 24 0.25 -8.13 -12.72
CA LEU A 24 -1.11 -8.65 -12.90
C LEU A 24 -1.48 -9.70 -11.86
N THR A 25 -0.60 -10.66 -11.58
CA THR A 25 -0.82 -11.69 -10.57
C THR A 25 -1.02 -11.08 -9.19
N VAL A 26 -0.16 -10.14 -8.81
CA VAL A 26 -0.24 -9.42 -7.53
C VAL A 26 -1.53 -8.61 -7.46
N ALA A 27 -1.89 -7.86 -8.51
CA ALA A 27 -3.12 -7.07 -8.52
C ALA A 27 -4.37 -7.94 -8.30
N LEU A 28 -4.44 -9.09 -8.96
CA LEU A 28 -5.54 -10.04 -8.77
C LEU A 28 -5.57 -10.63 -7.35
N ALA A 29 -4.41 -10.86 -6.74
CA ALA A 29 -4.31 -11.32 -5.35
C ALA A 29 -4.70 -10.23 -4.34
N LEU A 30 -4.34 -8.96 -4.58
CA LEU A 30 -4.57 -7.85 -3.66
C LEU A 30 -6.03 -7.40 -3.61
N ILE A 31 -6.80 -7.55 -4.69
CA ILE A 31 -8.22 -7.13 -4.72
C ILE A 31 -9.03 -7.76 -3.57
N PRO A 32 -9.09 -9.10 -3.43
CA PRO A 32 -9.84 -9.73 -2.34
C PRO A 32 -9.22 -9.43 -0.97
N GLU A 33 -7.89 -9.34 -0.86
CA GLU A 33 -7.18 -9.05 0.38
C GLU A 33 -7.52 -7.65 0.93
N ALA A 34 -7.46 -6.63 0.08
CA ALA A 34 -7.76 -5.25 0.45
C ALA A 34 -9.23 -5.05 0.84
N VAL A 35 -10.15 -5.73 0.12
CA VAL A 35 -11.57 -5.73 0.44
C VAL A 35 -11.82 -6.38 1.81
N ALA A 36 -11.24 -7.55 2.06
CA ALA A 36 -11.39 -8.25 3.33
C ALA A 36 -10.87 -7.42 4.51
N PHE A 37 -9.70 -6.80 4.39
CA PHE A 37 -9.14 -5.96 5.45
C PHE A 37 -9.97 -4.70 5.73
N ALA A 38 -10.51 -4.06 4.70
CA ALA A 38 -11.41 -2.93 4.88
C ALA A 38 -12.69 -3.34 5.64
N MET A 39 -13.27 -4.49 5.29
CA MET A 39 -14.46 -5.01 5.96
C MET A 39 -14.20 -5.39 7.42
N ILE A 40 -13.05 -6.01 7.72
CA ILE A 40 -12.64 -6.32 9.10
C ILE A 40 -12.51 -5.03 9.92
N ALA A 41 -12.00 -3.96 9.30
CA ALA A 41 -11.89 -2.63 9.92
C ALA A 41 -13.20 -1.85 10.02
N GLY A 42 -14.34 -2.43 9.61
CA GLY A 42 -15.64 -1.74 9.61
C GLY A 42 -15.74 -0.60 8.59
N LEU A 43 -14.84 -0.57 7.60
CA LEU A 43 -14.80 0.43 6.53
C LEU A 43 -15.47 -0.11 5.26
N SER A 44 -15.81 0.80 4.34
CA SER A 44 -16.34 0.39 3.04
C SER A 44 -15.27 -0.37 2.23
N PRO A 45 -15.62 -1.44 1.48
CA PRO A 45 -14.69 -2.18 0.62
C PRO A 45 -13.88 -1.29 -0.33
N LEU A 46 -14.50 -0.21 -0.83
CA LEU A 46 -13.86 0.77 -1.69
C LEU A 46 -12.66 1.44 -1.02
N THR A 47 -12.71 1.65 0.30
CA THR A 47 -11.60 2.27 1.06
C THR A 47 -10.33 1.42 0.97
N GLY A 48 -10.46 0.09 1.07
CA GLY A 48 -9.34 -0.83 0.90
C GLY A 48 -8.75 -0.80 -0.51
N LEU A 49 -9.62 -0.80 -1.53
CA LEU A 49 -9.19 -0.72 -2.93
C LEU A 49 -8.49 0.61 -3.24
N TYR A 50 -9.00 1.74 -2.73
CA TYR A 50 -8.34 3.03 -2.87
C TYR A 50 -6.97 3.05 -2.18
N ALA A 51 -6.87 2.50 -0.96
CA ALA A 51 -5.61 2.41 -0.25
C ALA A 51 -4.57 1.58 -1.04
N ALA A 52 -4.96 0.39 -1.52
CA ALA A 52 -4.07 -0.46 -2.31
C ALA A 52 -3.63 0.19 -3.63
N PHE A 53 -4.55 0.84 -4.34
CA PHE A 53 -4.25 1.53 -5.60
C PHE A 53 -3.30 2.72 -5.39
N VAL A 54 -3.61 3.61 -4.44
CA VAL A 54 -2.79 4.80 -4.17
C VAL A 54 -1.40 4.41 -3.67
N MET A 55 -1.30 3.43 -2.76
CA MET A 55 -0.01 2.94 -2.29
C MET A 55 0.80 2.29 -3.41
N GLY A 56 0.18 1.47 -4.27
CA GLY A 56 0.85 0.88 -5.43
C GLY A 56 1.41 1.95 -6.37
N LEU A 57 0.60 2.96 -6.71
CA LEU A 57 1.02 4.07 -7.56
C LEU A 57 2.18 4.88 -6.94
N VAL A 58 2.03 5.32 -5.69
CA VAL A 58 3.03 6.15 -5.01
C VAL A 58 4.36 5.39 -4.86
N THR A 59 4.32 4.13 -4.41
CA THR A 59 5.52 3.31 -4.21
C THR A 59 6.16 2.84 -5.50
N SER A 60 5.43 2.76 -6.62
CA SER A 60 6.03 2.51 -7.93
C SER A 60 6.94 3.64 -8.41
N ILE A 61 6.68 4.88 -7.98
CA ILE A 61 7.44 6.07 -8.38
C ILE A 61 8.49 6.44 -7.32
N LEU A 62 8.11 6.42 -6.04
CA LEU A 62 8.93 6.91 -4.93
C LEU A 62 9.57 5.78 -4.10
N GLY A 63 9.30 4.52 -4.43
CA GLY A 63 9.80 3.36 -3.70
C GLY A 63 11.31 3.17 -3.83
N GLY A 64 11.96 2.82 -2.72
CA GLY A 64 13.41 2.57 -2.69
C GLY A 64 13.83 1.15 -3.08
N ARG A 65 12.88 0.21 -3.20
CA ARG A 65 13.15 -1.20 -3.48
C ARG A 65 12.26 -1.73 -4.62
N PRO A 66 12.80 -1.85 -5.85
CA PRO A 66 12.07 -2.42 -6.98
C PRO A 66 11.55 -3.83 -6.70
N GLY A 67 10.32 -4.11 -7.16
CA GLY A 67 9.64 -5.40 -6.97
C GLY A 67 8.96 -5.59 -5.61
N MET A 68 9.10 -4.64 -4.68
CA MET A 68 8.37 -4.66 -3.41
C MET A 68 6.98 -4.05 -3.58
N ILE A 69 5.95 -4.78 -3.17
CA ILE A 69 4.55 -4.33 -3.24
C ILE A 69 4.16 -3.68 -1.91
N SER A 70 3.58 -2.48 -1.99
CA SER A 70 3.00 -1.78 -0.85
C SER A 70 1.50 -1.60 -1.06
N GLY A 71 0.70 -1.94 -0.04
CA GLY A 71 -0.76 -1.92 -0.14
C GLY A 71 -1.42 -2.14 1.22
N ALA A 72 -2.67 -2.61 1.20
CA ALA A 72 -3.40 -2.95 2.41
C ALA A 72 -2.84 -4.24 3.03
N THR A 73 -2.47 -4.20 4.31
CA THR A 73 -1.95 -5.38 5.04
C THR A 73 -2.78 -5.64 6.29
N GLY A 74 -2.86 -6.90 6.71
CA GLY A 74 -3.59 -7.29 7.92
C GLY A 74 -3.04 -6.63 9.19
N ALA A 75 -1.72 -6.41 9.25
CA ALA A 75 -1.07 -5.74 10.38
C ALA A 75 -1.61 -4.31 10.58
N VAL A 76 -1.73 -3.54 9.50
CA VAL A 76 -2.31 -2.18 9.56
C VAL A 76 -3.81 -2.25 9.81
N ALA A 77 -4.52 -3.19 9.18
CA ALA A 77 -5.96 -3.34 9.35
C ALA A 77 -6.36 -3.54 10.82
N VAL A 78 -5.65 -4.39 11.56
CA VAL A 78 -5.91 -4.62 13.00
C VAL A 78 -5.75 -3.34 13.83
N VAL A 79 -4.74 -2.52 13.54
CA VAL A 79 -4.54 -1.24 14.22
C VAL A 79 -5.66 -0.24 13.89
N ILE A 80 -6.07 -0.19 12.61
CA ILE A 80 -7.18 0.65 12.16
C ILE A 80 -8.51 0.20 12.79
N VAL A 81 -8.74 -1.11 12.96
CA VAL A 81 -9.92 -1.64 13.69
C VAL A 81 -9.92 -1.09 15.12
N ALA A 82 -8.81 -1.21 15.83
CA ALA A 82 -8.70 -0.74 17.22
C ALA A 82 -8.94 0.78 17.33
N LEU A 83 -8.44 1.56 16.38
CA LEU A 83 -8.70 2.99 16.29
C LEU A 83 -10.18 3.30 16.01
N ALA A 84 -10.77 2.65 15.00
CA ALA A 84 -12.15 2.89 14.60
C ALA A 84 -13.14 2.55 15.72
N VAL A 85 -12.87 1.50 16.49
CA VAL A 85 -13.67 1.13 17.67
C VAL A 85 -13.53 2.13 18.81
N SER A 86 -12.34 2.70 19.01
CA SER A 86 -12.08 3.60 20.15
C SER A 86 -12.42 5.08 19.89
N HIS A 87 -12.30 5.55 18.65
CA HIS A 87 -12.44 6.97 18.29
C HIS A 87 -13.44 7.24 17.15
N GLY A 88 -13.86 6.20 16.42
CA GLY A 88 -14.72 6.32 15.24
C GLY A 88 -13.95 6.19 13.92
N PRO A 89 -14.59 5.69 12.85
CA PRO A 89 -13.97 5.50 11.54
C PRO A 89 -13.53 6.81 10.85
N GLU A 90 -14.08 7.96 11.27
CA GLU A 90 -13.76 9.28 10.72
C GLU A 90 -12.30 9.68 11.01
N TYR A 91 -11.73 9.17 12.10
CA TYR A 91 -10.34 9.44 12.50
C TYR A 91 -9.30 8.66 11.69
N VAL A 92 -9.73 7.66 10.91
CA VAL A 92 -8.81 6.82 10.12
C VAL A 92 -8.03 7.66 9.11
N PHE A 93 -8.70 8.56 8.40
CA PHE A 93 -8.04 9.40 7.40
C PHE A 93 -6.97 10.31 8.03
N ALA A 94 -7.33 11.02 9.10
CA ALA A 94 -6.39 11.90 9.81
C ALA A 94 -5.19 11.11 10.37
N THR A 95 -5.43 9.89 10.87
CA THR A 95 -4.37 9.02 11.40
C THR A 95 -3.41 8.57 10.31
N VAL A 96 -3.91 8.18 9.13
CA VAL A 96 -3.05 7.80 8.00
C VAL A 96 -2.20 8.97 7.51
N VAL A 97 -2.77 10.18 7.42
CA VAL A 97 -2.02 11.39 7.06
C VAL A 97 -0.93 11.68 8.09
N LEU A 98 -1.26 11.64 9.38
CA LEU A 98 -0.29 11.85 10.46
C LEU A 98 0.82 10.80 10.45
N ALA A 99 0.47 9.52 10.27
CA ALA A 99 1.44 8.43 10.17
C ALA A 99 2.39 8.65 8.99
N GLY A 100 1.89 9.07 7.83
CA GLY A 100 2.70 9.40 6.67
C GLY A 100 3.67 10.56 6.91
N ILE A 101 3.23 11.61 7.64
CA ILE A 101 4.10 12.73 8.02
C ILE A 101 5.21 12.27 8.97
N ILE A 102 4.90 11.40 9.94
CA ILE A 102 5.89 10.88 10.90
C ILE A 102 6.88 9.92 10.23
N GLN A 103 6.46 9.22 9.17
CA GLN A 103 7.27 8.21 8.49
C GLN A 103 8.42 8.80 7.66
N VAL A 104 8.24 10.00 7.10
CA VAL A 104 9.21 10.68 6.21
C VAL A 104 10.29 11.38 7.02
#